data_AF-A0A2M7PVG3-F1
#
_entry.id   AF-A0A2M7PVG3-F1
#
_cell.length_a   1.000
_cell.length_b   1.000
_cell.length_c   1.000
_cell.angle_alpha   90.00
_cell.angle_beta   90.00
_cell.angle_gamma   90.00
#
_symmetry.space_group_name_H-M   'P 1'
#
loop_
_entity.id
_entity.type
_entity.pdbx_description
1 polymer ?
#
loop_
_entity_poly.entity_id
_entity_poly.type
_entity_poly.pdbx_seq_one_letter_code
_entity_poly.pdbx_strand_id
1 'polypeptide(L)'
;MTRTKYYPDIMKKNILLISVSLLVIAAFGGYYLINFNQNKRQAYEKAILEKARLLPQAPKEKKKGVKSPDQPDMAAFQEYIMTMDPETGLVPKKSLYPSYLASMAMERNKSAGEYTPPVEWEGTQAMMGGRTRMIMFDPNDPTHEKVWAGGVTGGLWFNYEISDVSSWWEPVDDFWSSLAISSMAYDPNNTETFYVGTGEAQTARTIYRESSGVGVGIFKSTDAGETWELLPSTDQFDYITDIAVRDENGTSVVYACVASGFYHGEDFQSHPSDGLYRSTNGGDTWTQVLPDIAGSPGKPYAPSDIEIGSDGRIFIGTMENLELKGGATILYSDSGLPDSWTVYGDYNVTISNEAQYNIPARTIVAVSPSNPDRVYAQFAAGYTNGFIYYRGRYMVKSLDGGSSWEWVNPPADDWSTLAWHAFVLQVDPINPEIVYTGGLDLWRSANGGEIWKHISDWSLMYYGGGDDYVHADQHNIQFQPGSYTKALFSTDGGIFLTNTANYSSPVFIERSQGYNTLQFYSCAIHPLANFTQYLGGLQDNGTLKYNGTPLDINDMIDGGDGAFCFWDEDSPNVYITSVYYNSYSTWRNNNKVGYFGGGSGTFISPADYNSYTNTLY
;
A
#
# COMPACT_ATOMS: atom_id res chain seq x y z
N MET A 1 -84.05 22.82 -18.99
CA MET A 1 -83.97 21.64 -18.10
C MET A 1 -82.58 21.02 -18.29
N THR A 2 -81.62 21.28 -17.39
CA THR A 2 -81.20 20.36 -16.29
C THR A 2 -80.75 18.99 -16.83
N ARG A 3 -79.55 18.45 -16.59
CA ARG A 3 -78.64 18.47 -15.43
C ARG A 3 -77.19 18.23 -15.91
N THR A 4 -76.26 19.05 -15.43
CA THR A 4 -74.81 18.91 -15.65
C THR A 4 -74.25 17.74 -14.84
N LYS A 5 -73.47 16.87 -15.50
CA LYS A 5 -72.68 15.80 -14.90
C LYS A 5 -71.56 16.40 -14.05
N TYR A 6 -71.53 16.10 -12.76
CA TYR A 6 -70.40 16.37 -11.85
C TYR A 6 -70.16 15.11 -11.03
N TYR A 7 -69.25 14.23 -11.48
CA TYR A 7 -68.72 13.09 -10.69
C TYR A 7 -67.40 12.42 -11.19
N PRO A 8 -66.49 13.01 -12.01
CA PRO A 8 -65.16 12.39 -12.22
C PRO A 8 -64.03 12.90 -11.28
N ASP A 9 -64.13 14.11 -10.74
CA ASP A 9 -62.99 14.74 -10.04
C ASP A 9 -62.75 14.24 -8.62
N ILE A 10 -63.79 13.78 -7.92
CA ILE A 10 -63.66 13.29 -6.54
C ILE A 10 -62.91 11.94 -6.52
N MET A 11 -63.13 11.09 -7.53
CA MET A 11 -62.50 9.76 -7.59
C MET A 11 -61.00 9.84 -7.90
N LYS A 12 -60.59 10.74 -8.82
CA LYS A 12 -59.17 10.99 -9.11
C LYS A 12 -58.43 11.64 -7.95
N LYS A 13 -59.09 12.55 -7.23
CA LYS A 13 -58.50 13.21 -6.04
C LYS A 13 -58.31 12.21 -4.89
N ASN A 14 -59.25 11.27 -4.70
CA ASN A 14 -59.14 10.22 -3.69
C ASN A 14 -58.06 9.19 -4.03
N ILE A 15 -57.92 8.79 -5.31
CA ILE A 15 -56.83 7.89 -5.74
C ILE A 15 -55.47 8.57 -5.56
N LEU A 16 -55.34 9.86 -5.93
CA LEU A 16 -54.10 10.62 -5.72
C LEU A 16 -53.77 10.77 -4.23
N LEU A 17 -54.76 11.05 -3.38
CA LEU A 17 -54.58 11.12 -1.93
C LEU A 17 -54.16 9.77 -1.34
N ILE A 18 -54.76 8.65 -1.78
CA ILE A 18 -54.36 7.30 -1.34
C ILE A 18 -52.94 6.96 -1.79
N SER A 19 -52.55 7.28 -3.02
CA SER A 19 -51.19 7.05 -3.53
C SER A 19 -50.14 7.88 -2.79
N VAL A 20 -50.45 9.15 -2.50
CA VAL A 20 -49.56 10.02 -1.71
C VAL A 20 -49.48 9.54 -0.26
N SER A 21 -50.59 9.11 0.35
CA SER A 21 -50.58 8.53 1.69
C SER A 21 -49.78 7.22 1.76
N LEU A 22 -49.86 6.34 0.75
CA LEU A 22 -49.06 5.12 0.68
C LEU A 22 -47.57 5.42 0.50
N LEU A 23 -47.21 6.44 -0.30
CA LEU A 23 -45.83 6.91 -0.44
C LEU A 23 -45.29 7.52 0.85
N VAL A 24 -46.10 8.30 1.57
CA VAL A 24 -45.73 8.87 2.87
C VAL A 24 -45.61 7.77 3.92
N ILE A 25 -46.49 6.77 3.94
CA ILE A 25 -46.40 5.61 4.85
C ILE A 25 -45.18 4.75 4.52
N ALA A 26 -44.86 4.53 3.24
CA ALA A 26 -43.67 3.82 2.82
C ALA A 26 -42.39 4.60 3.17
N ALA A 27 -42.38 5.92 3.01
CA ALA A 27 -41.27 6.79 3.38
C ALA A 27 -41.08 6.87 4.91
N PHE A 28 -42.16 7.00 5.68
CA PHE A 28 -42.11 6.93 7.15
C PHE A 28 -41.75 5.54 7.65
N GLY A 29 -42.23 4.49 6.99
CA GLY A 29 -41.88 3.10 7.28
C GLY A 29 -40.39 2.84 7.02
N GLY A 30 -39.87 3.31 5.89
CA GLY A 30 -38.44 3.28 5.58
C GLY A 30 -37.61 4.09 6.58
N TYR A 31 -38.02 5.32 6.89
CA TYR A 31 -37.36 6.17 7.89
C TYR A 31 -37.38 5.55 9.30
N TYR A 32 -38.49 4.93 9.69
CA TYR A 32 -38.64 4.27 10.99
C TYR A 32 -37.81 2.99 11.06
N LEU A 33 -37.80 2.16 10.00
CA LEU A 33 -36.97 0.96 9.90
C LEU A 33 -35.46 1.30 9.93
N ILE A 34 -35.04 2.34 9.20
CA ILE A 34 -33.65 2.82 9.22
C ILE A 34 -33.26 3.29 10.62
N ASN A 35 -34.07 4.13 11.27
CA ASN A 35 -33.79 4.59 12.64
C ASN A 35 -33.88 3.47 13.69
N PHE A 36 -34.78 2.51 13.52
CA PHE A 36 -34.94 1.38 14.43
C PHE A 36 -33.75 0.42 14.35
N ASN A 37 -33.24 0.14 13.15
CA ASN A 37 -32.04 -0.67 12.95
C ASN A 37 -30.76 0.07 13.39
N GLN A 38 -30.65 1.39 13.16
CA GLN A 38 -29.57 2.20 13.75
C GLN A 38 -29.59 2.14 15.28
N ASN A 39 -30.76 2.16 15.93
CA ASN A 39 -30.88 2.04 17.38
C ASN A 39 -30.43 0.67 17.91
N LYS A 40 -30.77 -0.44 17.23
CA LYS A 40 -30.30 -1.78 17.62
C LYS A 40 -28.79 -1.91 17.50
N ARG A 41 -28.21 -1.41 16.41
CA ARG A 41 -26.77 -1.40 16.19
C ARG A 41 -26.03 -0.53 17.21
N GLN A 42 -26.47 0.70 17.44
CA GLN A 42 -25.87 1.58 18.45
C GLN A 42 -25.97 0.98 19.85
N ALA A 43 -27.08 0.30 20.17
CA ALA A 43 -27.22 -0.43 21.42
C ALA A 43 -26.24 -1.61 21.51
N TYR A 44 -26.00 -2.34 20.42
CA TYR A 44 -25.02 -3.42 20.35
C TYR A 44 -23.57 -2.91 20.47
N GLU A 45 -23.19 -1.88 19.71
CA GLU A 45 -21.88 -1.23 19.80
C GLU A 45 -21.63 -0.69 21.21
N LYS A 46 -22.64 -0.05 21.82
CA LYS A 46 -22.57 0.40 23.21
C LYS A 46 -22.41 -0.76 24.18
N ALA A 47 -23.11 -1.88 23.98
CA ALA A 47 -22.99 -3.07 24.82
C ALA A 47 -21.60 -3.72 24.70
N ILE A 48 -21.01 -3.78 23.49
CA ILE A 48 -19.63 -4.23 23.28
C ILE A 48 -18.66 -3.27 23.99
N LEU A 49 -18.78 -1.96 23.78
CA LEU A 49 -17.92 -0.96 24.43
C LEU A 49 -18.03 -0.98 25.95
N GLU A 50 -19.23 -1.20 26.51
CA GLU A 50 -19.44 -1.38 27.94
C GLU A 50 -18.78 -2.67 28.46
N LYS A 51 -18.90 -3.79 27.72
CA LYS A 51 -18.19 -5.04 28.06
C LYS A 51 -16.67 -4.87 27.98
N ALA A 52 -16.15 -4.18 26.96
CA ALA A 52 -14.72 -3.89 26.80
C ALA A 52 -14.18 -2.99 27.93
N ARG A 53 -14.99 -2.08 28.49
CA ARG A 53 -14.62 -1.24 29.65
C ARG A 53 -14.50 -2.00 30.96
N LEU A 54 -15.06 -3.20 31.07
CA LEU A 54 -14.92 -4.05 32.26
C LEU A 54 -13.55 -4.75 32.31
N LEU A 55 -12.75 -4.64 31.24
CA LEU A 55 -11.41 -5.19 31.20
C LEU A 55 -10.42 -4.30 31.99
N PRO A 56 -9.45 -4.88 32.70
CA PRO A 56 -8.34 -4.12 33.28
C PRO A 56 -7.60 -3.40 32.15
N GLN A 57 -7.62 -2.06 32.13
CA GLN A 57 -6.81 -1.32 31.18
C GLN A 57 -5.34 -1.52 31.52
N ALA A 58 -4.53 -1.90 30.52
CA ALA A 58 -3.08 -1.93 30.70
C ALA A 58 -2.62 -0.54 31.19
N PRO A 59 -1.75 -0.47 32.22
CA PRO A 59 -1.22 0.81 32.66
C PRO A 59 -0.48 1.48 31.50
N LYS A 60 -0.65 2.79 31.35
CA LYS A 60 -0.03 3.62 30.29
C LYS A 60 1.51 3.54 30.23
N GLU A 61 2.15 2.91 31.20
CA GLU A 61 3.59 2.65 31.22
C GLU A 61 3.83 1.14 31.28
N LYS A 62 4.43 0.57 30.23
CA LYS A 62 4.99 -0.79 30.25
C LYS A 62 6.12 -0.82 31.28
N LYS A 63 5.82 -1.22 32.52
CA LYS A 63 6.86 -1.56 33.51
C LYS A 63 7.60 -2.80 33.02
N LYS A 64 8.94 -2.75 33.00
CA LYS A 64 9.82 -3.87 32.65
C LYS A 64 9.41 -5.11 33.47
N GLY A 65 9.01 -6.18 32.78
CA GLY A 65 8.53 -7.43 33.40
C GLY A 65 7.01 -7.67 33.39
N VAL A 66 6.20 -6.76 32.85
CA VAL A 66 4.77 -7.01 32.58
C VAL A 66 4.62 -7.73 31.24
N LYS A 67 3.95 -8.89 31.25
CA LYS A 67 3.74 -9.74 30.07
C LYS A 67 2.84 -9.06 29.02
N SER A 68 3.14 -9.34 27.74
CA SER A 68 2.47 -8.86 26.51
C SER A 68 0.93 -8.95 26.54
N PRO A 69 0.20 -8.12 25.75
CA PRO A 69 -1.23 -8.28 25.45
C PRO A 69 -1.65 -9.64 24.85
N ASP A 70 -0.72 -10.54 24.49
CA ASP A 70 -0.98 -11.95 24.16
C ASP A 70 -1.39 -12.80 25.37
N GLN A 71 -2.24 -12.25 26.23
CA GLN A 71 -2.81 -13.02 27.31
C GLN A 71 -3.90 -13.93 26.71
N PRO A 72 -3.88 -15.24 26.97
CA PRO A 72 -4.87 -16.17 26.43
C PRO A 72 -6.33 -15.79 26.72
N ASP A 73 -6.57 -15.04 27.79
CA ASP A 73 -7.87 -14.47 28.15
C ASP A 73 -8.30 -13.29 27.26
N MET A 74 -7.37 -12.45 26.80
CA MET A 74 -7.65 -11.38 25.82
C MET A 74 -7.91 -11.96 24.43
N ALA A 75 -7.11 -12.94 23.99
CA ALA A 75 -7.38 -13.69 22.76
C ALA A 75 -8.71 -14.44 22.84
N ALA A 76 -8.99 -15.12 23.96
CA ALA A 76 -10.28 -15.78 24.18
C ALA A 76 -11.46 -14.81 24.25
N PHE A 77 -11.24 -13.57 24.70
CA PHE A 77 -12.27 -12.53 24.73
C PHE A 77 -12.53 -11.93 23.34
N GLN A 78 -11.48 -11.66 22.56
CA GLN A 78 -11.61 -11.28 21.16
C GLN A 78 -12.33 -12.38 20.39
N GLU A 79 -11.92 -13.64 20.55
CA GLU A 79 -12.63 -14.78 19.97
C GLU A 79 -14.07 -14.87 20.45
N TYR A 80 -14.34 -14.65 21.75
CA TYR A 80 -15.69 -14.58 22.24
C TYR A 80 -16.50 -13.50 21.51
N ILE A 81 -15.95 -12.29 21.31
CA ILE A 81 -16.66 -11.22 20.59
C ILE A 81 -16.86 -11.59 19.11
N MET A 82 -15.87 -12.20 18.45
CA MET A 82 -15.95 -12.63 17.05
C MET A 82 -16.92 -13.80 16.84
N THR A 83 -17.11 -14.66 17.84
CA THR A 83 -17.94 -15.87 17.74
C THR A 83 -19.28 -15.78 18.48
N MET A 84 -19.53 -14.68 19.19
CA MET A 84 -20.76 -14.45 19.95
C MET A 84 -21.88 -14.05 18.99
N ASP A 85 -23.00 -14.75 19.09
CA ASP A 85 -24.24 -14.37 18.40
C ASP A 85 -24.72 -13.00 18.96
N PRO A 86 -24.88 -11.97 18.11
CA PRO A 86 -25.26 -10.62 18.55
C PRO A 86 -26.65 -10.52 19.20
N GLU A 87 -27.58 -11.41 18.83
CA GLU A 87 -28.95 -11.43 19.35
C GLU A 87 -28.99 -12.04 20.75
N THR A 88 -28.26 -13.14 20.96
CA THR A 88 -28.25 -13.86 22.24
C THR A 88 -27.17 -13.38 23.20
N GLY A 89 -26.14 -12.71 22.67
CA GLY A 89 -24.97 -12.28 23.43
C GLY A 89 -24.14 -13.44 23.97
N LEU A 90 -24.27 -14.66 23.41
CA LEU A 90 -23.55 -15.87 23.78
C LEU A 90 -22.91 -16.52 22.56
N VAL A 91 -21.77 -17.19 22.76
CA VAL A 91 -21.22 -18.11 21.75
C VAL A 91 -22.15 -19.33 21.65
N PRO A 92 -22.64 -19.72 20.45
CA PRO A 92 -23.61 -20.80 20.27
C PRO A 92 -22.98 -22.19 20.42
N LYS A 93 -22.45 -22.48 21.62
CA LYS A 93 -21.66 -23.69 21.93
C LYS A 93 -22.34 -25.01 21.55
N LYS A 94 -23.68 -25.07 21.65
CA LYS A 94 -24.44 -26.28 21.28
C LYS A 94 -24.42 -26.56 19.77
N SER A 95 -24.33 -25.52 18.95
CA SER A 95 -24.23 -25.61 17.50
C SER A 95 -22.78 -25.81 17.05
N LEU A 96 -21.83 -25.21 17.76
CA LEU A 96 -20.39 -25.35 17.48
C LEU A 96 -19.81 -26.70 17.91
N TYR A 97 -20.34 -27.33 18.96
CA TYR A 97 -19.78 -28.57 19.49
C TYR A 97 -19.86 -29.75 18.49
N PRO A 98 -20.97 -29.99 17.77
CA PRO A 98 -21.00 -30.96 16.67
C PRO A 98 -19.96 -30.66 15.58
N SER A 99 -19.83 -29.39 15.16
CA SER A 99 -18.83 -28.98 14.17
C SER A 99 -17.40 -29.20 14.68
N TYR A 100 -17.11 -28.86 15.94
CA TYR A 100 -15.83 -29.13 16.59
C TYR A 100 -15.51 -30.63 16.65
N LEU A 101 -16.49 -31.47 17.01
CA LEU A 101 -16.33 -32.92 16.99
C LEU A 101 -16.10 -33.45 15.56
N ALA A 102 -16.79 -32.89 14.56
CA ALA A 102 -16.57 -33.23 13.15
C ALA A 102 -15.17 -32.81 12.68
N SER A 103 -14.71 -31.60 13.01
CA SER A 103 -13.36 -31.12 12.72
C SER A 103 -12.29 -31.99 13.38
N MET A 104 -12.44 -32.31 14.66
CA MET A 104 -11.53 -33.25 15.35
C MET A 104 -11.56 -34.66 14.73
N ALA A 105 -12.71 -35.14 14.27
CA ALA A 105 -12.81 -36.42 13.59
C ALA A 105 -12.09 -36.39 12.23
N MET A 106 -12.21 -35.29 11.48
CA MET A 106 -11.46 -35.05 10.24
C MET A 106 -9.95 -34.96 10.50
N GLU A 107 -9.52 -34.25 11.55
CA GLU A 107 -8.10 -34.18 11.96
C GLU A 107 -7.56 -35.54 12.41
N ARG A 108 -8.32 -36.32 13.18
CA ARG A 108 -7.92 -37.68 13.57
C ARG A 108 -7.85 -38.64 12.38
N ASN A 109 -8.63 -38.38 11.35
CA ASN A 109 -8.61 -39.10 10.08
C ASN A 109 -7.61 -38.53 9.07
N LYS A 110 -6.88 -37.44 9.39
CA LYS A 110 -5.66 -37.07 8.66
C LYS A 110 -4.58 -38.10 8.99
N SER A 111 -4.66 -39.27 8.36
CA SER A 111 -3.44 -40.00 8.03
C SER A 111 -2.55 -39.04 7.25
N ALA A 112 -1.28 -38.91 7.64
CA ALA A 112 -0.22 -38.27 6.86
C ALA A 112 0.08 -39.05 5.57
N GLY A 113 -0.97 -39.47 4.86
CA GLY A 113 -0.89 -40.08 3.55
C GLY A 113 -0.72 -38.97 2.53
N GLU A 114 0.23 -39.17 1.62
CA GLU A 114 0.33 -38.38 0.41
C GLU A 114 -1.04 -38.36 -0.27
N TYR A 115 -1.60 -37.16 -0.50
CA TYR A 115 -2.79 -37.02 -1.34
C TYR A 115 -2.49 -37.73 -2.66
N THR A 116 -3.35 -38.67 -3.05
CA THR A 116 -3.20 -39.41 -4.32
C THR A 116 -4.47 -39.21 -5.14
N PRO A 117 -4.41 -38.45 -6.26
CA PRO A 117 -3.24 -37.74 -6.78
C PRO A 117 -2.78 -36.58 -5.87
N PRO A 118 -1.52 -36.13 -5.99
CA PRO A 118 -1.02 -34.97 -5.24
C PRO A 118 -1.90 -33.74 -5.49
N VAL A 119 -1.98 -32.87 -4.50
CA VAL A 119 -2.61 -31.55 -4.69
C VAL A 119 -1.73 -30.76 -5.65
N GLU A 120 -2.28 -30.38 -6.79
CA GLU A 120 -1.66 -29.45 -7.73
C GLU A 120 -2.09 -28.03 -7.38
N TRP A 121 -1.12 -27.13 -7.25
CA TRP A 121 -1.37 -25.71 -7.02
C TRP A 121 -1.26 -24.97 -8.34
N GLU A 122 -2.30 -24.19 -8.65
CA GLU A 122 -2.28 -23.23 -9.75
C GLU A 122 -2.69 -21.87 -9.20
N GLY A 123 -1.95 -20.83 -9.58
CA GLY A 123 -2.30 -19.45 -9.24
C GLY A 123 -3.30 -18.90 -10.25
N THR A 124 -4.26 -18.11 -9.79
CA THR A 124 -5.08 -17.31 -10.70
C THR A 124 -4.21 -16.24 -11.34
N GLN A 125 -4.11 -16.29 -12.66
CA GLN A 125 -3.44 -15.27 -13.44
C GLN A 125 -4.17 -13.92 -13.34
N ALA A 126 -3.40 -12.84 -13.25
CA ALA A 126 -3.88 -11.47 -13.29
C ALA A 126 -3.14 -10.67 -14.37
N MET A 127 -3.83 -9.69 -14.95
CA MET A 127 -3.32 -8.70 -15.89
C MET A 127 -3.19 -7.32 -15.22
N MET A 128 -3.28 -7.31 -13.90
CA MET A 128 -3.21 -6.17 -13.00
C MET A 128 -2.38 -6.55 -11.77
N GLY A 129 -1.70 -5.58 -11.18
CA GLY A 129 -0.77 -5.80 -10.07
C GLY A 129 -1.27 -5.25 -8.74
N GLY A 130 -0.59 -5.61 -7.66
CA GLY A 130 -0.73 -4.95 -6.36
C GLY A 130 0.42 -3.99 -6.08
N ARG A 131 0.59 -3.65 -4.81
CA ARG A 131 1.59 -2.68 -4.34
C ARG A 131 3.01 -3.04 -4.74
N THR A 132 3.57 -2.21 -5.61
CA THR A 132 4.93 -2.34 -6.18
C THR A 132 5.77 -1.12 -5.86
N ARG A 133 6.88 -1.33 -5.16
CA ARG A 133 7.77 -0.23 -4.72
C ARG A 133 9.08 -0.16 -5.46
N MET A 134 9.55 -1.32 -5.93
CA MET A 134 10.81 -1.43 -6.62
C MET A 134 10.56 -1.76 -8.07
N ILE A 135 11.23 -1.02 -8.94
CA ILE A 135 11.40 -1.32 -10.36
C ILE A 135 12.86 -1.05 -10.69
N MET A 136 13.41 -1.79 -11.67
CA MET A 136 14.77 -1.57 -12.16
C MET A 136 14.91 -2.10 -13.59
N PHE A 137 15.44 -1.30 -14.52
CA PHE A 137 15.89 -1.83 -15.81
C PHE A 137 17.14 -2.69 -15.61
N ASP A 138 17.18 -3.89 -16.20
CA ASP A 138 18.34 -4.77 -16.08
C ASP A 138 19.56 -4.15 -16.79
N PRO A 139 20.68 -3.92 -16.08
CA PRO A 139 21.87 -3.30 -16.67
C PRO A 139 22.58 -4.22 -17.68
N ASN A 140 22.32 -5.53 -17.65
CA ASN A 140 22.93 -6.51 -18.56
C ASN A 140 22.11 -6.73 -19.83
N ASP A 141 20.91 -6.15 -19.93
CA ASP A 141 20.14 -6.19 -21.16
C ASP A 141 20.50 -5.00 -22.06
N PRO A 142 21.19 -5.25 -23.20
CA PRO A 142 21.59 -4.19 -24.13
C PRO A 142 20.42 -3.53 -24.86
N THR A 143 19.22 -4.13 -24.80
CA THR A 143 18.01 -3.55 -25.39
C THR A 143 17.25 -2.66 -24.41
N HIS A 144 17.58 -2.72 -23.12
CA HIS A 144 16.91 -2.01 -22.03
C HIS A 144 15.39 -2.30 -21.97
N GLU A 145 15.00 -3.54 -22.28
CA GLU A 145 13.63 -4.04 -22.23
C GLU A 145 13.39 -4.99 -21.06
N LYS A 146 14.42 -5.68 -20.55
CA LYS A 146 14.31 -6.51 -19.35
C LYS A 146 14.21 -5.61 -18.11
N VAL A 147 13.22 -5.91 -17.27
CA VAL A 147 12.90 -5.12 -16.08
C VAL A 147 12.65 -6.04 -14.90
N TRP A 148 13.12 -5.63 -13.73
CA TRP A 148 12.83 -6.21 -12.43
C TRP A 148 11.75 -5.41 -11.72
N ALA A 149 10.88 -6.07 -10.96
CA ALA A 149 9.88 -5.42 -10.11
C ALA A 149 9.72 -6.16 -8.77
N GLY A 150 9.47 -5.41 -7.71
CA GLY A 150 9.33 -5.92 -6.35
C GLY A 150 8.01 -5.51 -5.72
N GLY A 151 7.20 -6.50 -5.35
CA GLY A 151 5.97 -6.31 -4.59
C GLY A 151 6.21 -6.33 -3.08
N VAL A 152 5.51 -5.47 -2.33
CA VAL A 152 5.67 -5.36 -0.86
C VAL A 152 5.18 -6.60 -0.11
N THR A 153 4.35 -7.43 -0.75
CA THR A 153 3.95 -8.75 -0.26
C THR A 153 3.96 -9.80 -1.36
N GLY A 154 4.59 -9.47 -2.50
CA GLY A 154 4.50 -10.23 -3.74
C GLY A 154 5.81 -10.85 -4.21
N GLY A 155 6.94 -10.57 -3.56
CA GLY A 155 8.25 -11.10 -3.97
C GLY A 155 8.90 -10.32 -5.12
N LEU A 156 9.99 -10.89 -5.64
CA LEU A 156 10.77 -10.34 -6.75
C LEU A 156 10.35 -10.99 -8.07
N TRP A 157 10.19 -10.18 -9.11
CA TRP A 157 9.77 -10.60 -10.45
C TRP A 157 10.65 -9.97 -11.51
N PHE A 158 10.65 -10.57 -12.70
CA PHE A 158 11.23 -9.96 -13.90
C PHE A 158 10.35 -10.13 -15.13
N ASN A 159 10.49 -9.22 -16.08
CA ASN A 159 9.89 -9.25 -17.41
C ASN A 159 11.01 -9.11 -18.44
N TYR A 160 11.04 -9.93 -19.48
CA TYR A 160 12.12 -9.88 -20.49
C TYR A 160 11.96 -8.76 -21.52
N GLU A 161 10.73 -8.33 -21.81
CA GLU A 161 10.46 -7.35 -22.87
C GLU A 161 9.31 -6.40 -22.48
N ILE A 162 9.62 -5.38 -21.67
CA ILE A 162 8.62 -4.48 -21.07
C ILE A 162 7.86 -3.60 -22.07
N SER A 163 8.25 -3.58 -23.35
CA SER A 163 7.49 -2.91 -24.42
C SER A 163 6.52 -3.83 -25.15
N ASP A 164 6.68 -5.15 -25.10
CA ASP A 164 5.73 -6.12 -25.68
C ASP A 164 4.60 -6.44 -24.70
N VAL A 165 3.38 -5.99 -24.99
CA VAL A 165 2.19 -6.19 -24.13
C VAL A 165 1.83 -7.67 -23.93
N SER A 166 2.45 -8.58 -24.67
CA SER A 166 2.30 -10.02 -24.49
C SER A 166 3.38 -10.67 -23.63
N SER A 167 4.41 -9.90 -23.21
CA SER A 167 5.49 -10.38 -22.33
C SER A 167 5.00 -10.51 -20.89
N TRP A 168 5.15 -11.72 -20.32
CA TRP A 168 4.72 -12.05 -18.97
C TRP A 168 5.79 -11.73 -17.93
N TRP A 169 5.35 -11.38 -16.73
CA TRP A 169 6.20 -11.38 -15.55
C TRP A 169 6.40 -12.80 -15.03
N GLU A 170 7.62 -13.09 -14.61
CA GLU A 170 8.02 -14.36 -14.01
C GLU A 170 8.48 -14.10 -12.57
N PRO A 171 8.00 -14.88 -11.58
CA PRO A 171 8.50 -14.77 -10.21
C PRO A 171 9.91 -15.36 -10.16
N VAL A 172 10.79 -14.73 -9.39
CA VAL A 172 12.14 -15.26 -9.15
C VAL A 172 12.05 -16.51 -8.27
N ASP A 173 11.29 -16.42 -7.18
CA ASP A 173 11.08 -17.51 -6.24
C ASP A 173 9.86 -17.18 -5.35
N ASP A 174 8.98 -18.16 -5.17
CA ASP A 174 7.79 -18.05 -4.31
C ASP A 174 8.09 -18.35 -2.83
N PHE A 175 9.30 -18.83 -2.51
CA PHE A 175 9.66 -19.40 -1.20
C PHE A 175 10.83 -18.69 -0.50
N TRP A 176 11.16 -17.47 -0.90
CA TRP A 176 12.08 -16.64 -0.12
C TRP A 176 11.60 -16.45 1.32
N SER A 177 12.54 -16.29 2.25
CA SER A 177 12.23 -16.07 3.68
C SER A 177 11.46 -14.76 3.95
N SER A 178 11.45 -13.83 2.99
CA SER A 178 10.53 -12.70 2.96
C SER A 178 10.18 -12.36 1.51
N LEU A 179 8.90 -12.09 1.27
CA LEU A 179 8.37 -11.58 0.00
C LEU A 179 8.20 -10.06 0.02
N ALA A 180 8.64 -9.38 1.08
CA ALA A 180 8.48 -7.94 1.23
C ALA A 180 9.61 -7.18 0.55
N ILE A 181 9.52 -6.98 -0.77
CA ILE A 181 10.57 -6.32 -1.55
C ILE A 181 10.30 -4.81 -1.61
N SER A 182 11.32 -4.01 -1.26
CA SER A 182 11.21 -2.55 -1.16
C SER A 182 12.20 -1.79 -2.03
N SER A 183 13.38 -2.36 -2.30
CA SER A 183 14.47 -1.69 -3.02
C SER A 183 15.38 -2.69 -3.73
N MET A 184 16.06 -2.23 -4.78
CA MET A 184 17.04 -3.02 -5.54
C MET A 184 18.09 -2.10 -6.14
N ALA A 185 19.33 -2.57 -6.19
CA ALA A 185 20.41 -1.89 -6.89
C ALA A 185 21.36 -2.90 -7.55
N TYR A 186 22.04 -2.46 -8.60
CA TYR A 186 23.14 -3.19 -9.22
C TYR A 186 24.48 -2.52 -8.94
N ASP A 187 25.57 -3.28 -9.01
CA ASP A 187 26.92 -2.76 -8.92
C ASP A 187 27.41 -2.24 -10.28
N PRO A 188 27.72 -0.93 -10.42
CA PRO A 188 28.19 -0.36 -11.70
C PRO A 188 29.58 -0.88 -12.12
N ASN A 189 30.39 -1.40 -11.20
CA ASN A 189 31.70 -2.00 -11.52
C ASN A 189 31.60 -3.47 -11.93
N ASN A 190 30.51 -4.13 -11.57
CA ASN A 190 30.19 -5.50 -11.99
C ASN A 190 28.67 -5.66 -12.12
N THR A 191 28.15 -5.47 -13.33
CA THR A 191 26.71 -5.48 -13.59
C THR A 191 26.04 -6.83 -13.34
N GLU A 192 26.78 -7.91 -13.10
CA GLU A 192 26.22 -9.20 -12.67
C GLU A 192 25.85 -9.22 -11.17
N THR A 193 26.33 -8.25 -10.39
CA THR A 193 26.05 -8.20 -8.94
C THR A 193 24.85 -7.30 -8.62
N PHE A 194 23.83 -7.89 -7.99
CA PHE A 194 22.61 -7.21 -7.57
C PHE A 194 22.38 -7.35 -6.06
N TYR A 195 21.71 -6.38 -5.48
CA TYR A 195 21.27 -6.36 -4.08
C TYR A 195 19.78 -6.04 -4.02
N VAL A 196 19.02 -6.79 -3.23
CA VAL A 196 17.59 -6.61 -3.03
C VAL A 196 17.31 -6.43 -1.54
N GLY A 197 16.79 -5.26 -1.18
CA GLY A 197 16.40 -4.92 0.17
C GLY A 197 14.99 -5.38 0.49
N THR A 198 14.80 -5.89 1.71
CA THR A 198 13.50 -6.34 2.19
C THR A 198 12.94 -5.45 3.31
N GLY A 199 11.62 -5.51 3.47
CA GLY A 199 10.86 -4.79 4.48
C GLY A 199 10.37 -3.41 4.03
N GLU A 200 9.11 -3.06 4.33
CA GLU A 200 8.52 -1.76 3.99
C GLU A 200 8.43 -0.83 5.21
N ALA A 201 9.45 0.01 5.42
CA ALA A 201 9.44 0.94 6.55
C ALA A 201 8.34 2.01 6.44
N GLN A 202 8.01 2.44 5.22
CA GLN A 202 7.16 3.59 4.91
C GLN A 202 5.78 3.48 5.57
N THR A 203 5.22 2.27 5.60
CA THR A 203 3.94 1.97 6.25
C THR A 203 4.09 1.51 7.70
N ALA A 204 5.24 0.94 8.07
CA ALA A 204 5.57 0.53 9.44
C ALA A 204 5.66 1.70 10.43
N ARG A 205 5.68 2.96 9.96
CA ARG A 205 5.70 4.14 10.83
C ARG A 205 4.31 4.58 11.31
N THR A 206 3.24 4.07 10.69
CA THR A 206 1.87 4.55 10.92
C THR A 206 1.01 3.50 11.62
N ILE A 207 0.83 3.68 12.94
CA ILE A 207 0.20 2.70 13.87
C ILE A 207 -1.26 2.34 13.53
N TYR A 208 -1.98 3.16 12.74
CA TYR A 208 -3.40 2.90 12.42
C TYR A 208 -3.62 2.03 11.18
N ARG A 209 -2.60 1.81 10.34
CA ARG A 209 -2.71 1.13 9.05
C ARG A 209 -1.55 0.17 8.85
N GLU A 210 -1.50 -0.87 9.69
CA GLU A 210 -0.50 -1.93 9.59
C GLU A 210 -0.63 -2.65 8.23
N SER A 211 0.14 -2.17 7.26
CA SER A 211 0.15 -2.66 5.87
C SER A 211 1.58 -2.94 5.39
N SER A 212 2.52 -3.04 6.35
CA SER A 212 3.93 -3.32 6.12
C SER A 212 4.21 -4.83 6.02
N GLY A 213 5.39 -5.17 5.54
CA GLY A 213 6.04 -6.47 5.77
C GLY A 213 7.39 -6.23 6.44
N VAL A 214 7.74 -7.05 7.44
CA VAL A 214 9.08 -7.05 8.05
C VAL A 214 10.05 -7.73 7.09
N GLY A 215 11.20 -7.13 6.91
CA GLY A 215 12.30 -7.68 6.15
C GLY A 215 13.09 -8.73 6.92
N VAL A 216 14.07 -9.31 6.23
CA VAL A 216 15.00 -10.32 6.73
C VAL A 216 16.46 -9.97 6.39
N GLY A 217 16.70 -8.76 5.89
CA GLY A 217 17.99 -8.30 5.38
C GLY A 217 18.02 -8.09 3.87
N ILE A 218 19.20 -8.28 3.29
CA ILE A 218 19.49 -8.03 1.88
C ILE A 218 19.79 -9.36 1.17
N PHE A 219 19.07 -9.65 0.10
CA PHE A 219 19.44 -10.72 -0.83
C PHE A 219 20.47 -10.20 -1.84
N LYS A 220 21.44 -11.04 -2.19
CA LYS A 220 22.48 -10.72 -3.18
C LYS A 220 22.51 -11.77 -4.28
N SER A 221 22.66 -11.30 -5.51
CA SER A 221 23.02 -12.11 -6.67
C SER A 221 24.42 -11.72 -7.14
N THR A 222 25.15 -12.67 -7.71
CA THR A 222 26.45 -12.43 -8.39
C THR A 222 26.47 -12.94 -9.83
N ASP A 223 25.32 -13.33 -10.36
CA ASP A 223 25.14 -13.93 -11.70
C ASP A 223 23.94 -13.32 -12.44
N ALA A 224 23.78 -11.99 -12.32
CA ALA A 224 22.73 -11.21 -12.98
C ALA A 224 21.29 -11.64 -12.65
N GLY A 225 21.09 -12.15 -11.44
CA GLY A 225 19.79 -12.49 -10.87
C GLY A 225 19.34 -13.92 -11.14
N GLU A 226 20.23 -14.79 -11.62
CA GLU A 226 19.94 -16.23 -11.79
C GLU A 226 19.87 -16.95 -10.44
N THR A 227 20.75 -16.61 -9.49
CA THR A 227 20.74 -17.15 -8.13
C THR A 227 20.86 -16.06 -7.08
N TRP A 228 20.26 -16.32 -5.91
CA TRP A 228 20.16 -15.34 -4.83
C TRP A 228 20.49 -15.97 -3.49
N GLU A 229 21.26 -15.25 -2.68
CA GLU A 229 21.60 -15.65 -1.32
C GLU A 229 21.32 -14.50 -0.34
N LEU A 230 20.75 -14.83 0.82
CA LEU A 230 20.57 -13.84 1.89
C LEU A 230 21.94 -13.51 2.52
N LEU A 231 22.28 -12.22 2.58
CA LEU A 231 23.53 -11.75 3.19
C LEU A 231 23.46 -11.91 4.72
N PRO A 232 24.26 -12.83 5.32
CA PRO A 232 24.14 -13.12 6.76
C PRO A 232 24.49 -11.93 7.66
N SER A 233 25.29 -10.98 7.14
CA SER A 233 25.69 -9.75 7.84
C SER A 233 24.54 -8.73 7.99
N THR A 234 23.38 -9.00 7.39
CA THR A 234 22.21 -8.11 7.34
C THR A 234 20.97 -8.72 7.99
N ASP A 235 21.10 -9.84 8.70
CA ASP A 235 20.00 -10.58 9.34
C ASP A 235 19.25 -9.78 10.43
N GLN A 236 19.80 -8.65 10.87
CA GLN A 236 19.17 -7.70 11.79
C GLN A 236 18.79 -6.36 11.14
N PHE A 237 18.78 -6.27 9.81
CA PHE A 237 18.23 -5.13 9.09
C PHE A 237 16.77 -5.43 8.74
N ASP A 238 15.86 -5.01 9.63
CA ASP A 238 14.42 -5.32 9.51
C ASP A 238 13.75 -4.55 8.36
N TYR A 239 14.23 -3.35 8.04
CA TYR A 239 13.68 -2.55 6.96
C TYR A 239 14.78 -1.85 6.17
N ILE A 240 14.93 -2.25 4.92
CA ILE A 240 15.83 -1.61 3.96
C ILE A 240 14.99 -0.70 3.08
N THR A 241 15.11 0.61 3.26
CA THR A 241 14.25 1.56 2.55
C THR A 241 14.74 1.85 1.14
N ASP A 242 16.05 1.73 0.93
CA ASP A 242 16.72 2.00 -0.33
C ASP A 242 18.17 1.45 -0.34
N ILE A 243 18.74 1.23 -1.52
CA ILE A 243 20.12 0.74 -1.71
C ILE A 243 20.74 1.50 -2.89
N ALA A 244 22.00 1.92 -2.73
CA ALA A 244 22.79 2.45 -3.85
C ALA A 244 24.20 1.84 -3.86
N VAL A 245 24.78 1.68 -5.05
CA VAL A 245 26.18 1.25 -5.21
C VAL A 245 26.96 2.34 -5.94
N ARG A 246 28.07 2.78 -5.36
CA ARG A 246 28.95 3.81 -5.90
C ARG A 246 30.29 3.21 -6.30
N ASP A 247 30.80 3.58 -7.46
CA ASP A 247 32.21 3.34 -7.80
C ASP A 247 33.11 4.35 -7.08
N GLU A 248 33.95 3.88 -6.16
CA GLU A 248 34.99 4.66 -5.50
C GLU A 248 36.38 4.28 -6.03
N ASN A 249 36.70 4.77 -7.24
CA ASN A 249 37.97 4.51 -7.93
C ASN A 249 38.25 3.03 -8.20
N GLY A 250 37.27 2.33 -8.79
CA GLY A 250 37.31 0.89 -9.10
C GLY A 250 36.90 0.00 -7.92
N THR A 251 36.47 0.58 -6.80
CA THR A 251 35.96 -0.16 -5.64
C THR A 251 34.45 0.00 -5.58
N SER A 252 33.71 -1.10 -5.65
CA SER A 252 32.27 -1.11 -5.42
C SER A 252 31.95 -0.84 -3.95
N VAL A 253 31.28 0.27 -3.68
CA VAL A 253 30.85 0.64 -2.33
C VAL A 253 29.34 0.61 -2.26
N VAL A 254 28.82 -0.32 -1.46
CA VAL A 254 27.38 -0.51 -1.25
C VAL A 254 26.93 0.34 -0.07
N TYR A 255 25.83 1.05 -0.26
CA TYR A 255 25.13 1.81 0.76
C TYR A 255 23.73 1.23 0.95
N ALA A 256 23.39 0.86 2.18
CA ALA A 256 22.07 0.38 2.55
C ALA A 256 21.40 1.37 3.51
N CYS A 257 20.22 1.86 3.14
CA CYS A 257 19.39 2.71 3.99
C CYS A 257 18.55 1.83 4.91
N VAL A 258 18.84 1.85 6.21
CA VAL A 258 18.25 0.95 7.21
C VAL A 258 17.41 1.76 8.21
N ALA A 259 16.19 1.31 8.45
CA ALA A 259 15.24 1.95 9.37
C ALA A 259 14.57 0.93 10.31
N SER A 260 13.87 1.45 11.31
CA SER A 260 13.07 0.67 12.27
C SER A 260 11.60 1.03 12.13
N GLY A 261 10.74 0.05 12.41
CA GLY A 261 9.30 0.12 12.17
C GLY A 261 8.47 -0.45 13.30
N PHE A 262 7.17 -0.22 13.22
CA PHE A 262 6.16 -0.78 14.10
C PHE A 262 5.22 -1.66 13.27
N TYR A 263 5.01 -2.89 13.71
CA TYR A 263 4.20 -3.87 12.98
C TYR A 263 3.53 -4.85 13.96
N HIS A 264 2.26 -5.20 13.73
CA HIS A 264 1.43 -6.07 14.60
C HIS A 264 1.56 -5.76 16.09
N GLY A 265 1.49 -4.48 16.47
CA GLY A 265 1.54 -4.09 17.87
C GLY A 265 2.94 -4.05 18.50
N GLU A 266 4.02 -4.32 17.75
CA GLU A 266 5.39 -4.43 18.26
C GLU A 266 6.39 -3.55 17.49
N ASP A 267 7.46 -3.14 18.19
CA ASP A 267 8.59 -2.44 17.59
C ASP A 267 9.56 -3.45 16.97
N PHE A 268 9.88 -3.27 15.69
CA PHE A 268 10.90 -3.99 14.95
C PHE A 268 12.10 -3.05 14.75
N GLN A 269 13.13 -3.29 15.56
CA GLN A 269 14.31 -2.44 15.64
C GLN A 269 15.44 -3.04 14.84
N SER A 270 15.85 -2.34 13.79
CA SER A 270 17.06 -2.69 13.05
C SER A 270 18.29 -2.50 13.95
N HIS A 271 19.21 -3.46 13.89
CA HIS A 271 20.45 -3.44 14.66
C HIS A 271 21.69 -3.26 13.78
N PRO A 272 22.73 -2.55 14.28
CA PRO A 272 22.81 -1.93 15.61
C PRO A 272 21.92 -0.69 15.81
N SER A 273 21.47 -0.04 14.74
CA SER A 273 20.57 1.13 14.76
C SER A 273 19.94 1.41 13.39
N ASP A 274 19.05 2.40 13.31
CA ASP A 274 18.75 3.12 12.06
C ASP A 274 20.03 3.75 11.47
N GLY A 275 20.07 4.00 10.17
CA GLY A 275 21.14 4.76 9.53
C GLY A 275 21.45 4.35 8.10
N LEU A 276 22.43 5.03 7.50
CA LEU A 276 23.08 4.60 6.26
C LEU A 276 24.26 3.70 6.61
N TYR A 277 24.25 2.47 6.10
CA TYR A 277 25.31 1.49 6.28
C TYR A 277 26.14 1.39 5.02
N ARG A 278 27.46 1.53 5.15
CA ARG A 278 28.43 1.47 4.05
C ARG A 278 29.24 0.18 4.11
N SER A 279 29.40 -0.50 2.97
CA SER A 279 30.25 -1.68 2.79
C SER A 279 31.20 -1.50 1.61
N THR A 280 32.47 -1.87 1.77
CA THR A 280 33.51 -1.87 0.72
C THR A 280 33.94 -3.27 0.33
N ASN A 281 33.23 -4.30 0.78
CA ASN A 281 33.53 -5.71 0.56
C ASN A 281 32.28 -6.48 0.15
N GLY A 282 31.43 -5.85 -0.66
CA GLY A 282 30.26 -6.50 -1.26
C GLY A 282 29.20 -6.96 -0.25
N GLY A 283 29.13 -6.32 0.92
CA GLY A 283 28.15 -6.60 1.95
C GLY A 283 28.62 -7.50 3.10
N ASP A 284 29.87 -7.98 3.12
CA ASP A 284 30.34 -8.85 4.21
C ASP A 284 30.39 -8.13 5.57
N THR A 285 30.76 -6.85 5.56
CA THR A 285 30.78 -6.01 6.76
C THR A 285 30.27 -4.61 6.46
N TRP A 286 29.64 -3.99 7.46
CA TRP A 286 28.99 -2.70 7.34
C TRP A 286 29.46 -1.70 8.40
N THR A 287 29.53 -0.43 8.03
CA THR A 287 29.80 0.69 8.95
C THR A 287 28.66 1.70 8.84
N GLN A 288 28.05 2.07 9.95
CA GLN A 288 27.05 3.14 10.01
C GLN A 288 27.77 4.49 9.81
N VAL A 289 27.31 5.33 8.87
CA VAL A 289 28.05 6.55 8.46
C VAL A 289 27.30 7.88 8.67
N LEU A 290 26.00 7.88 8.94
CA LEU A 290 25.24 9.11 9.22
C LEU A 290 25.50 9.64 10.64
N PRO A 291 25.47 10.97 10.85
CA PRO A 291 25.54 11.53 12.19
C PRO A 291 24.30 11.21 13.02
N ASP A 292 24.44 11.31 14.35
CA ASP A 292 23.31 11.31 15.28
C ASP A 292 22.37 12.50 15.03
N ILE A 293 21.08 12.27 15.24
CA ILE A 293 20.08 13.34 15.26
C ILE A 293 20.44 14.32 16.38
N ALA A 294 20.42 15.61 16.08
CA ALA A 294 20.75 16.66 17.05
C ALA A 294 19.95 16.48 18.36
N GLY A 295 20.66 16.37 19.49
CA GLY A 295 20.05 16.16 20.81
C GLY A 295 19.60 14.72 21.11
N SER A 296 19.93 13.74 20.26
CA SER A 296 19.62 12.32 20.47
C SER A 296 20.86 11.44 20.29
N PRO A 297 21.78 11.39 21.28
CA PRO A 297 23.02 10.60 21.19
C PRO A 297 22.76 9.10 20.98
N GLY A 298 23.53 8.47 20.09
CA GLY A 298 23.42 7.06 19.72
C GLY A 298 22.19 6.75 18.85
N LYS A 299 21.62 7.76 18.18
CA LYS A 299 20.46 7.63 17.30
C LYS A 299 20.73 8.37 16.00
N PRO A 300 21.34 7.70 15.01
CA PRO A 300 21.52 8.26 13.69
C PRO A 300 20.20 8.63 13.02
N TYR A 301 20.26 9.50 12.02
CA TYR A 301 19.11 9.77 11.15
C TYR A 301 18.65 8.49 10.45
N ALA A 302 17.34 8.24 10.43
CA ALA A 302 16.75 7.18 9.62
C ALA A 302 16.62 7.67 8.17
N PRO A 303 17.33 7.07 7.20
CA PRO A 303 17.19 7.43 5.79
C PRO A 303 15.86 6.92 5.23
N SER A 304 15.27 7.69 4.33
CA SER A 304 14.11 7.27 3.53
C SER A 304 14.41 7.11 2.05
N ASP A 305 15.56 7.60 1.61
CA ASP A 305 15.91 7.79 0.21
C ASP A 305 17.42 8.07 0.10
N ILE A 306 18.09 7.50 -0.91
CA ILE A 306 19.49 7.81 -1.24
C ILE A 306 19.63 8.10 -2.73
N GLU A 307 20.28 9.22 -3.05
CA GLU A 307 20.57 9.61 -4.43
C GLU A 307 22.06 9.85 -4.62
N ILE A 308 22.61 9.39 -5.74
CA ILE A 308 24.01 9.62 -6.10
C ILE A 308 24.06 10.46 -7.38
N GLY A 309 24.59 11.68 -7.26
CA GLY A 309 24.79 12.57 -8.39
C GLY A 309 25.81 12.03 -9.38
N SER A 310 25.78 12.53 -10.61
CA SER A 310 26.76 12.19 -11.65
C SER A 310 28.20 12.63 -11.33
N ASP A 311 28.37 13.49 -10.33
CA ASP A 311 29.64 13.88 -9.73
C ASP A 311 30.08 12.98 -8.55
N GLY A 312 29.27 11.98 -8.19
CA GLY A 312 29.51 11.05 -7.10
C GLY A 312 29.07 11.55 -5.72
N ARG A 313 28.50 12.75 -5.60
CA ARG A 313 27.95 13.25 -4.32
C ARG A 313 26.74 12.44 -3.91
N ILE A 314 26.68 12.06 -2.65
CA ILE A 314 25.56 11.32 -2.05
C ILE A 314 24.62 12.32 -1.38
N PHE A 315 23.32 12.18 -1.63
CA PHE A 315 22.24 12.87 -0.92
C PHE A 315 21.37 11.86 -0.17
N ILE A 316 20.86 12.29 0.98
CA ILE A 316 19.96 11.50 1.83
C ILE A 316 18.75 12.34 2.17
N GLY A 317 17.56 11.81 1.85
CA GLY A 317 16.31 12.23 2.47
C GLY A 317 16.07 11.41 3.73
N THR A 318 15.57 12.03 4.80
CA THR A 318 15.30 11.34 6.07
C THR A 318 13.82 11.11 6.35
N MET A 319 13.54 10.12 7.19
CA MET A 319 12.24 9.93 7.85
C MET A 319 12.37 9.94 9.37
N GLU A 320 11.23 9.81 10.04
CA GLU A 320 11.16 9.70 11.50
C GLU A 320 11.61 8.32 12.01
N ASN A 321 12.46 8.29 13.03
CA ASN A 321 12.75 7.07 13.80
C ASN A 321 11.61 6.72 14.78
N LEU A 322 11.66 5.57 15.49
CA LEU A 322 10.60 5.10 16.42
C LEU A 322 10.17 6.11 17.49
N GLU A 323 10.97 7.16 17.74
CA GLU A 323 10.65 8.25 18.66
C GLU A 323 10.09 9.51 17.98
N LEU A 324 9.71 9.42 16.71
CA LEU A 324 9.20 10.52 15.88
C LEU A 324 10.22 11.67 15.72
N LYS A 325 11.50 11.32 15.54
CA LYS A 325 12.59 12.29 15.38
C LYS A 325 13.36 12.05 14.09
N GLY A 326 14.00 13.12 13.58
CA GLY A 326 14.93 13.04 12.45
C GLY A 326 14.30 13.28 11.08
N GLY A 327 12.97 13.36 10.96
CA GLY A 327 12.28 13.67 9.70
C GLY A 327 12.59 15.07 9.15
N ALA A 328 12.15 15.33 7.93
CA ALA A 328 12.26 16.59 7.19
C ALA A 328 13.67 17.19 7.14
N THR A 329 14.68 16.33 7.02
CA THR A 329 16.09 16.71 6.95
C THR A 329 16.68 16.20 5.64
N ILE A 330 17.62 16.97 5.08
CA ILE A 330 18.46 16.55 3.95
C ILE A 330 19.89 16.46 4.46
N LEU A 331 20.62 15.43 4.05
CA LEU A 331 22.06 15.34 4.26
C LEU A 331 22.76 15.14 2.91
N TYR A 332 24.00 15.61 2.79
CA TYR A 332 24.85 15.25 1.66
C TYR A 332 26.31 15.04 2.07
N SER A 333 27.04 14.27 1.27
CA SER A 333 28.48 14.06 1.42
C SER A 333 29.14 13.68 0.09
N ASP A 334 30.33 14.22 -0.16
CA ASP A 334 31.18 13.82 -1.30
C ASP A 334 31.90 12.50 -1.01
N SER A 335 32.27 12.24 0.25
CA SER A 335 33.06 11.05 0.61
C SER A 335 32.21 9.87 1.09
N GLY A 336 31.01 10.12 1.63
CA GLY A 336 30.16 9.08 2.22
C GLY A 336 30.77 8.40 3.47
N LEU A 337 31.79 9.00 4.09
CA LEU A 337 32.44 8.50 5.31
C LEU A 337 31.80 9.08 6.58
N PRO A 338 32.01 8.48 7.75
CA PRO A 338 31.66 9.10 9.03
C PRO A 338 32.24 10.53 9.13
N ASP A 339 31.52 11.41 9.83
CA ASP A 339 31.89 12.82 10.07
C ASP A 339 31.99 13.73 8.82
N SER A 340 31.68 13.22 7.63
CA SER A 340 31.76 13.98 6.37
C SER A 340 30.45 14.63 5.92
N TRP A 341 29.37 14.46 6.69
CA TRP A 341 28.02 14.83 6.27
C TRP A 341 27.68 16.27 6.62
N THR A 342 27.20 17.01 5.62
CA THR A 342 26.52 18.29 5.84
C THR A 342 25.04 18.02 6.08
N VAL A 343 24.50 18.59 7.17
CA VAL A 343 23.09 18.42 7.57
C VAL A 343 22.33 19.72 7.31
N TYR A 344 21.25 19.64 6.53
CA TYR A 344 20.32 20.72 6.29
C TYR A 344 18.96 20.44 6.97
N GLY A 345 18.79 20.99 8.18
CA GLY A 345 17.63 20.75 9.06
C GLY A 345 16.64 21.92 9.16
N ASP A 346 16.80 22.98 8.36
CA ASP A 346 15.96 24.18 8.46
C ASP A 346 14.47 23.89 8.22
N TYR A 347 14.16 22.90 7.38
CA TYR A 347 12.78 22.49 7.09
C TYR A 347 12.15 21.71 8.24
N ASN A 348 12.93 20.88 8.95
CA ASN A 348 12.48 20.28 10.21
C ASN A 348 12.07 21.37 11.22
N VAL A 349 12.88 22.42 11.37
CA VAL A 349 12.59 23.55 12.26
C VAL A 349 11.38 24.35 11.77
N THR A 350 11.28 24.58 10.47
CA THR A 350 10.16 25.31 9.85
C THR A 350 8.84 24.58 10.13
N ILE A 351 8.78 23.29 9.79
CA ILE A 351 7.62 22.43 10.00
C ILE A 351 7.25 22.38 11.49
N SER A 352 8.22 22.12 12.38
CA SER A 352 7.98 22.03 13.82
C SER A 352 7.34 23.29 14.42
N ASN A 353 7.57 24.45 13.82
CA ASN A 353 7.03 25.75 14.27
C ASN A 353 5.68 26.11 13.64
N GLU A 354 5.15 25.29 12.73
CA GLU A 354 3.82 25.49 12.18
C GLU A 354 2.71 25.30 13.22
N ALA A 355 1.55 25.92 12.97
CA ALA A 355 0.40 25.80 13.86
C ALA A 355 -0.37 24.48 13.69
N GLN A 356 -0.39 23.91 12.48
CA GLN A 356 -1.22 22.75 12.14
C GLN A 356 -0.38 21.53 11.75
N TYR A 357 0.44 21.64 10.70
CA TYR A 357 1.25 20.55 10.18
C TYR A 357 2.63 20.57 10.83
N ASN A 358 2.69 20.28 12.12
CA ASN A 358 3.87 20.55 12.94
C ASN A 358 4.73 19.33 13.28
N ILE A 359 4.58 18.23 12.54
CA ILE A 359 5.33 16.99 12.75
C ILE A 359 6.23 16.75 11.53
N PRO A 360 7.55 16.99 11.62
CA PRO A 360 8.49 16.72 10.54
C PRO A 360 8.51 15.25 10.13
N ALA A 361 8.34 14.93 8.85
CA ALA A 361 8.18 13.55 8.37
C ALA A 361 9.08 13.24 7.17
N ARG A 362 8.71 12.22 6.37
CA ARG A 362 9.52 11.72 5.23
C ARG A 362 9.99 12.82 4.26
N THR A 363 11.25 12.75 3.87
CA THR A 363 11.89 13.57 2.83
C THR A 363 12.29 12.67 1.66
N ILE A 364 12.01 13.10 0.43
CA ILE A 364 12.55 12.48 -0.78
C ILE A 364 13.40 13.51 -1.49
N VAL A 365 14.54 13.09 -2.03
CA VAL A 365 15.48 13.89 -2.80
C VAL A 365 15.51 13.36 -4.23
N ALA A 366 15.84 14.21 -5.20
CA ALA A 366 16.07 13.78 -6.57
C ALA A 366 17.17 14.64 -7.18
N VAL A 367 18.23 14.01 -7.68
CA VAL A 367 19.35 14.69 -8.30
C VAL A 367 19.20 14.61 -9.82
N SER A 368 19.41 15.73 -10.53
CA SER A 368 19.33 15.75 -11.98
C SER A 368 20.47 14.94 -12.62
N PRO A 369 20.19 13.88 -13.40
CA PRO A 369 21.25 13.08 -14.02
C PRO A 369 22.18 13.89 -14.93
N SER A 370 21.63 14.87 -15.65
CA SER A 370 22.40 15.74 -16.56
C SER A 370 23.10 16.93 -15.89
N ASN A 371 22.81 17.24 -14.63
CA ASN A 371 23.38 18.38 -13.91
C ASN A 371 23.34 18.17 -12.39
N PRO A 372 24.43 17.69 -11.76
CA PRO A 372 24.43 17.35 -10.33
C PRO A 372 24.27 18.57 -9.40
N ASP A 373 24.46 19.80 -9.91
CA ASP A 373 24.16 21.01 -9.14
C ASP A 373 22.64 21.22 -8.96
N ARG A 374 21.82 20.62 -9.83
CA ARG A 374 20.37 20.70 -9.75
C ARG A 374 19.82 19.55 -8.94
N VAL A 375 19.34 19.87 -7.75
CA VAL A 375 18.74 18.91 -6.82
C VAL A 375 17.36 19.40 -6.42
N TYR A 376 16.40 18.49 -6.31
CA TYR A 376 15.08 18.75 -5.78
C TYR A 376 14.88 17.96 -4.50
N ALA A 377 14.06 18.49 -3.59
CA ALA A 377 13.59 17.72 -2.46
C ALA A 377 12.14 18.08 -2.13
N GLN A 378 11.42 17.11 -1.58
CA GLN A 378 10.05 17.27 -1.12
C GLN A 378 9.89 16.71 0.29
N PHE A 379 9.07 17.37 1.11
CA PHE A 379 8.88 17.03 2.51
C PHE A 379 7.42 16.80 2.84
N ALA A 380 7.19 15.69 3.54
CA ALA A 380 5.95 15.45 4.24
C ALA A 380 5.95 16.18 5.58
N ALA A 381 4.77 16.65 6.00
CA ALA A 381 4.54 17.08 7.37
C ALA A 381 3.25 16.49 7.92
N GLY A 382 3.31 16.13 9.19
CA GLY A 382 2.24 15.50 9.93
C GLY A 382 1.44 16.47 10.79
N TYR A 383 0.20 16.09 11.08
CA TYR A 383 -0.63 16.73 12.10
C TYR A 383 -1.38 15.66 12.90
N THR A 384 -1.77 15.99 14.13
CA THR A 384 -2.52 15.06 14.99
C THR A 384 -4.02 15.35 14.92
N ASN A 385 -4.82 14.33 14.60
CA ASN A 385 -6.27 14.33 14.76
C ASN A 385 -6.74 12.94 15.20
N GLY A 386 -6.52 12.62 16.48
CA GLY A 386 -6.65 11.25 17.01
C GLY A 386 -5.42 10.39 16.70
N PHE A 387 -4.97 10.40 15.43
CA PHE A 387 -3.70 9.82 14.99
C PHE A 387 -2.90 10.84 14.16
N ILE A 388 -1.67 10.48 13.80
CA ILE A 388 -0.80 11.32 12.97
C ILE A 388 -1.14 11.07 11.50
N TYR A 389 -1.43 12.14 10.78
CA TYR A 389 -1.67 12.11 9.34
C TYR A 389 -0.57 12.90 8.65
N TYR A 390 0.02 12.34 7.59
CA TYR A 390 1.10 12.98 6.84
C TYR A 390 0.64 13.42 5.46
N ARG A 391 0.99 14.65 5.08
CA ARG A 391 0.69 15.25 3.79
C ARG A 391 1.96 15.79 3.15
N GLY A 392 2.04 15.76 1.82
CA GLY A 392 3.03 16.54 1.10
C GLY A 392 2.80 18.02 1.37
N ARG A 393 3.83 18.75 1.81
CA ARG A 393 3.68 20.17 2.20
C ARG A 393 4.66 21.08 1.51
N TYR A 394 5.88 20.61 1.31
CA TYR A 394 6.99 21.48 0.96
C TYR A 394 7.80 20.88 -0.18
N MET A 395 8.25 21.75 -1.07
CA MET A 395 9.18 21.41 -2.15
C MET A 395 10.24 22.49 -2.25
N VAL A 396 11.46 22.07 -2.54
CA VAL A 396 12.63 22.92 -2.62
C VAL A 396 13.52 22.47 -3.76
N LYS A 397 14.36 23.38 -4.24
CA LYS A 397 15.41 23.06 -5.19
C LYS A 397 16.73 23.70 -4.77
N SER A 398 17.82 23.07 -5.17
CA SER A 398 19.17 23.60 -5.09
C SER A 398 19.71 23.81 -6.50
N LEU A 399 20.53 24.84 -6.65
CA LEU A 399 21.26 25.18 -7.88
C LEU A 399 22.77 25.08 -7.70
N ASP A 400 23.23 24.55 -6.56
CA ASP A 400 24.63 24.50 -6.13
C ASP A 400 24.97 23.17 -5.41
N GLY A 401 24.31 22.09 -5.83
CA GLY A 401 24.58 20.73 -5.36
C GLY A 401 24.22 20.53 -3.88
N GLY A 402 23.18 21.21 -3.40
CA GLY A 402 22.66 21.11 -2.03
C GLY A 402 23.31 22.04 -1.01
N SER A 403 24.20 22.94 -1.43
CA SER A 403 24.84 23.90 -0.53
C SER A 403 23.84 24.96 -0.02
N SER A 404 22.88 25.33 -0.86
CA SER A 404 21.74 26.18 -0.52
C SER A 404 20.46 25.70 -1.21
N TRP A 405 19.31 26.08 -0.65
CA TRP A 405 18.00 25.63 -1.08
C TRP A 405 17.03 26.81 -1.19
N GLU A 406 16.20 26.79 -2.24
CA GLU A 406 15.13 27.75 -2.45
C GLU A 406 13.77 27.05 -2.57
N TRP A 407 12.73 27.74 -2.11
CA TRP A 407 11.37 27.23 -2.13
C TRP A 407 10.84 27.08 -3.56
N VAL A 408 10.06 26.02 -3.76
CA VAL A 408 9.37 25.72 -5.01
C VAL A 408 7.90 25.50 -4.70
N ASN A 409 7.02 25.90 -5.62
CA ASN A 409 5.59 25.65 -5.42
C ASN A 409 5.37 24.14 -5.46
N PRO A 410 4.66 23.55 -4.50
CA PRO A 410 4.19 22.19 -4.66
C PRO A 410 3.05 22.11 -5.69
N PRO A 411 2.70 20.90 -6.18
CA PRO A 411 1.45 20.68 -6.90
C PRO A 411 0.22 21.11 -6.09
N ALA A 412 -0.90 21.32 -6.79
CA ALA A 412 -2.17 21.73 -6.17
C ALA A 412 -2.85 20.57 -5.42
N ASP A 413 -4.01 20.86 -4.82
CA ASP A 413 -5.01 19.86 -4.39
C ASP A 413 -4.56 18.81 -3.38
N ASP A 414 -3.58 19.13 -2.53
CA ASP A 414 -3.07 18.20 -1.51
C ASP A 414 -2.57 16.89 -2.18
N TRP A 415 -1.87 17.04 -3.32
CA TRP A 415 -1.43 16.00 -4.26
C TRP A 415 -0.92 14.69 -3.65
N SER A 416 -0.29 14.77 -2.48
CA SER A 416 0.07 13.61 -1.66
C SER A 416 -0.66 13.66 -0.32
N THR A 417 -1.82 12.99 -0.30
CA THR A 417 -2.68 12.87 0.89
C THR A 417 -2.20 11.79 1.87
N LEU A 418 -1.31 10.91 1.40
CA LEU A 418 -0.71 9.79 2.11
C LEU A 418 0.81 9.82 1.96
N ALA A 419 1.45 10.96 2.27
CA ALA A 419 2.89 11.15 2.01
C ALA A 419 3.83 10.23 2.82
N TRP A 420 3.29 9.53 3.83
CA TRP A 420 3.98 8.43 4.50
C TRP A 420 4.08 7.19 3.60
N HIS A 421 3.08 6.97 2.74
CA HIS A 421 2.88 5.82 1.86
C HIS A 421 3.39 6.08 0.44
N ALA A 422 2.70 6.98 -0.28
CA ALA A 422 2.91 7.35 -1.67
C ALA A 422 3.51 8.76 -1.79
N PHE A 423 4.80 8.81 -2.10
CA PHE A 423 5.58 10.04 -2.13
C PHE A 423 6.86 9.80 -2.95
N VAL A 424 6.84 10.21 -4.21
CA VAL A 424 7.96 10.01 -5.15
C VAL A 424 8.34 11.33 -5.83
N LEU A 425 9.59 11.44 -6.24
CA LEU A 425 10.17 12.59 -6.94
C LEU A 425 11.23 12.09 -7.91
N GLN A 426 11.23 12.58 -9.14
CA GLN A 426 12.22 12.20 -10.15
C GLN A 426 12.51 13.37 -11.10
N VAL A 427 13.77 13.58 -11.44
CA VAL A 427 14.17 14.58 -12.45
C VAL A 427 14.35 13.90 -13.80
N ASP A 428 13.96 14.59 -14.87
CA ASP A 428 14.20 14.16 -16.25
C ASP A 428 15.71 13.98 -16.50
N PRO A 429 16.13 12.90 -17.19
CA PRO A 429 17.54 12.56 -17.33
C PRO A 429 18.33 13.54 -18.22
N ILE A 430 17.66 14.39 -19.00
CA ILE A 430 18.31 15.33 -19.91
C ILE A 430 18.06 16.77 -19.48
N ASN A 431 16.84 17.12 -19.09
CA ASN A 431 16.47 18.50 -18.75
C ASN A 431 16.25 18.70 -17.24
N PRO A 432 17.16 19.40 -16.53
CA PRO A 432 17.03 19.66 -15.08
C PRO A 432 15.80 20.49 -14.68
N GLU A 433 15.10 21.11 -15.64
CA GLU A 433 13.86 21.86 -15.40
C GLU A 433 12.61 20.98 -15.43
N ILE A 434 12.70 19.75 -15.93
CA ILE A 434 11.57 18.83 -15.99
C ILE A 434 11.64 17.91 -14.77
N VAL A 435 10.60 17.97 -13.94
CA VAL A 435 10.53 17.23 -12.67
C VAL A 435 9.17 16.57 -12.57
N TYR A 436 9.16 15.32 -12.13
CA TYR A 436 7.98 14.51 -11.88
C TYR A 436 7.86 14.28 -10.38
N THR A 437 6.63 14.29 -9.87
CA THR A 437 6.31 13.90 -8.50
C THR A 437 5.02 13.10 -8.52
N GLY A 438 4.82 12.28 -7.49
CA GLY A 438 3.65 11.45 -7.36
C GLY A 438 3.18 11.36 -5.92
N GLY A 439 1.86 11.37 -5.77
CA GLY A 439 1.14 11.05 -4.55
C GLY A 439 0.00 10.12 -4.91
N LEU A 440 -1.23 10.63 -4.94
CA LEU A 440 -2.36 9.88 -5.49
C LEU A 440 -2.21 9.70 -7.01
N ASP A 441 -1.98 10.80 -7.72
CA ASP A 441 -1.69 10.86 -9.16
C ASP A 441 -0.27 11.36 -9.44
N LEU A 442 0.13 11.29 -10.70
CA LEU A 442 1.35 11.86 -11.24
C LEU A 442 1.19 13.34 -11.62
N TRP A 443 2.23 14.10 -11.31
CA TRP A 443 2.36 15.51 -11.63
C TRP A 443 3.71 15.78 -12.29
N ARG A 444 3.74 16.70 -13.26
CA ARG A 444 4.96 17.14 -13.92
C ARG A 444 5.08 18.65 -13.97
N SER A 445 6.26 19.15 -13.64
CA SER A 445 6.70 20.50 -13.96
C SER A 445 7.67 20.49 -15.13
N ALA A 446 7.63 21.52 -15.97
CA ALA A 446 8.58 21.71 -17.08
C ALA A 446 9.42 22.99 -16.94
N ASN A 447 9.31 23.66 -15.78
CA ASN A 447 9.97 24.93 -15.46
C ASN A 447 10.50 24.92 -14.03
N GLY A 448 11.03 23.77 -13.62
CA GLY A 448 11.73 23.59 -12.37
C GLY A 448 10.86 23.75 -11.12
N GLY A 449 9.58 23.38 -11.23
CA GLY A 449 8.59 23.36 -10.16
C GLY A 449 7.86 24.67 -9.92
N GLU A 450 7.96 25.66 -10.81
CA GLU A 450 7.15 26.86 -10.71
C GLU A 450 5.66 26.58 -10.97
N ILE A 451 5.37 25.73 -11.97
CA ILE A 451 4.02 25.30 -12.36
C ILE A 451 4.01 23.77 -12.51
N TRP A 452 2.96 23.15 -11.97
CA TRP A 452 2.70 21.71 -12.08
C TRP A 452 1.49 21.44 -12.95
N LYS A 453 1.58 20.37 -13.74
CA LYS A 453 0.47 19.79 -14.50
C LYS A 453 0.16 18.42 -13.94
N HIS A 454 -1.11 18.17 -13.67
CA HIS A 454 -1.65 16.84 -13.43
C HIS A 454 -1.60 16.06 -14.75
N ILE A 455 -1.02 14.86 -14.75
CA ILE A 455 -0.75 14.10 -15.98
C ILE A 455 -1.29 12.67 -15.98
N SER A 456 -1.87 12.19 -14.88
CA SER A 456 -2.56 10.90 -14.81
C SER A 456 -3.93 11.05 -14.14
N ASP A 457 -4.80 10.06 -14.30
CA ASP A 457 -6.08 9.97 -13.58
C ASP A 457 -6.33 8.54 -13.10
N TRP A 458 -6.09 8.29 -11.81
CA TRP A 458 -6.34 6.99 -11.18
C TRP A 458 -7.80 6.55 -11.21
N SER A 459 -8.75 7.49 -11.28
CA SER A 459 -10.18 7.19 -11.22
C SER A 459 -10.68 6.51 -12.49
N LEU A 460 -9.90 6.55 -13.57
CA LEU A 460 -10.15 5.79 -14.81
C LEU A 460 -10.18 4.28 -14.58
N MET A 461 -9.69 3.78 -13.44
CA MET A 461 -9.85 2.38 -13.03
C MET A 461 -11.32 1.92 -13.07
N TYR A 462 -12.26 2.79 -12.67
CA TYR A 462 -13.69 2.47 -12.67
C TYR A 462 -14.33 2.48 -14.07
N TYR A 463 -13.57 2.82 -15.10
CA TYR A 463 -14.02 2.96 -16.48
C TYR A 463 -13.23 2.08 -17.47
N GLY A 464 -12.44 1.13 -16.96
CA GLY A 464 -11.64 0.20 -17.77
C GLY A 464 -10.29 0.77 -18.22
N GLY A 465 -9.81 1.85 -17.59
CA GLY A 465 -8.54 2.49 -17.88
C GLY A 465 -8.63 3.60 -18.94
N GLY A 466 -7.55 3.79 -19.69
CA GLY A 466 -7.43 4.83 -20.73
C GLY A 466 -6.01 5.35 -20.88
N ASP A 467 -5.79 6.25 -21.84
CA ASP A 467 -4.45 6.78 -22.15
C ASP A 467 -3.80 7.53 -20.97
N ASP A 468 -4.61 8.16 -20.12
CA ASP A 468 -4.14 8.89 -18.93
C ASP A 468 -4.21 8.03 -17.65
N TYR A 469 -4.59 6.75 -17.75
CA TYR A 469 -4.76 5.90 -16.58
C TYR A 469 -3.41 5.45 -16.01
N VAL A 470 -3.20 5.82 -14.76
CA VAL A 470 -2.17 5.24 -13.89
C VAL A 470 -2.86 5.00 -12.55
N HIS A 471 -2.77 3.79 -12.03
CA HIS A 471 -3.40 3.46 -10.75
C HIS A 471 -2.91 4.39 -9.64
N ALA A 472 -3.74 4.61 -8.61
CA ALA A 472 -3.45 5.47 -7.49
C ALA A 472 -2.20 5.03 -6.71
N ASP A 473 -1.65 5.97 -5.92
CA ASP A 473 -0.52 5.78 -5.00
C ASP A 473 0.80 5.46 -5.70
N GLN A 474 1.52 6.53 -6.06
CA GLN A 474 2.77 6.47 -6.82
C GLN A 474 3.96 6.18 -5.89
N HIS A 475 4.72 5.12 -6.17
CA HIS A 475 5.86 4.67 -5.35
C HIS A 475 7.23 4.87 -5.99
N ASN A 476 7.34 4.72 -7.30
CA ASN A 476 8.61 4.81 -8.03
C ASN A 476 8.42 5.36 -9.44
N ILE A 477 9.43 6.06 -9.95
CA ILE A 477 9.51 6.56 -11.33
C ILE A 477 10.91 6.24 -11.84
N GLN A 478 11.03 5.51 -12.93
CA GLN A 478 12.34 5.20 -13.51
C GLN A 478 12.38 5.37 -15.03
N PHE A 479 13.29 6.21 -15.50
CA PHE A 479 13.56 6.36 -16.92
C PHE A 479 14.37 5.18 -17.43
N GLN A 480 14.05 4.72 -18.65
CA GLN A 480 14.90 3.77 -19.35
C GLN A 480 16.28 4.41 -19.57
N PRO A 481 17.40 3.69 -19.30
CA PRO A 481 18.74 4.21 -19.55
C PRO A 481 18.87 4.82 -20.95
N GLY A 482 19.37 6.05 -21.02
CA GLY A 482 19.54 6.80 -22.28
C GLY A 482 18.26 7.38 -22.89
N SER A 483 17.10 7.23 -22.25
CA SER A 483 15.82 7.77 -22.72
C SER A 483 15.28 8.86 -21.80
N TYR A 484 14.65 9.88 -22.39
CA TYR A 484 13.87 10.92 -21.68
C TYR A 484 12.38 10.86 -22.06
N THR A 485 11.97 9.88 -22.87
CA THR A 485 10.58 9.70 -23.30
C THR A 485 10.00 8.39 -22.78
N LYS A 486 10.84 7.37 -22.55
CA LYS A 486 10.43 6.07 -22.03
C LYS A 486 10.71 5.97 -20.54
N ALA A 487 9.66 5.75 -19.75
CA ALA A 487 9.74 5.67 -18.30
C ALA A 487 8.71 4.67 -17.75
N LEU A 488 9.07 4.05 -16.63
CA LEU A 488 8.23 3.18 -15.84
C LEU A 488 7.77 3.89 -14.57
N PHE A 489 6.58 3.50 -14.12
CA PHE A 489 5.94 3.97 -12.90
C PHE A 489 5.44 2.75 -12.14
N SER A 490 5.59 2.74 -10.82
CA SER A 490 5.03 1.68 -9.97
C SER A 490 4.08 2.25 -8.92
N THR A 491 3.01 1.51 -8.65
CA THR A 491 1.88 1.98 -7.83
C THR A 491 1.26 0.86 -6.99
N ASP A 492 0.16 1.15 -6.28
CA ASP A 492 -0.69 0.12 -5.64
C ASP A 492 -1.42 -0.82 -6.64
N GLY A 493 -1.35 -0.52 -7.95
CA GLY A 493 -1.95 -1.30 -9.04
C GLY A 493 -0.94 -1.99 -9.97
N GLY A 494 0.34 -2.05 -9.60
CA GLY A 494 1.39 -2.69 -10.40
C GLY A 494 2.28 -1.71 -11.17
N ILE A 495 2.56 -2.02 -12.44
CA ILE A 495 3.56 -1.33 -13.25
C ILE A 495 2.90 -0.65 -14.46
N PHE A 496 3.31 0.58 -14.76
CA PHE A 496 2.87 1.35 -15.92
C PHE A 496 4.08 1.81 -16.73
N LEU A 497 3.97 1.75 -18.07
CA LEU A 497 4.97 2.24 -19.02
C LEU A 497 4.41 3.43 -19.79
N THR A 498 5.25 4.44 -20.02
CA THR A 498 5.03 5.44 -21.06
C THR A 498 6.19 5.45 -22.05
N ASN A 499 5.91 5.77 -23.31
CA ASN A 499 6.92 6.10 -24.32
C ASN A 499 6.92 7.60 -24.68
N THR A 500 6.11 8.39 -23.98
CA THR A 500 5.82 9.80 -24.26
C THR A 500 5.90 10.67 -23.00
N ALA A 501 6.76 10.32 -22.04
CA ALA A 501 6.90 11.02 -20.74
C ALA A 501 7.07 12.55 -20.91
N ASN A 502 7.87 12.95 -21.90
CA ASN A 502 8.17 14.35 -22.21
C ASN A 502 7.07 15.10 -22.98
N TYR A 503 5.98 14.43 -23.39
CA TYR A 503 4.90 15.07 -24.14
C TYR A 503 4.00 15.87 -23.21
N SER A 504 3.28 16.88 -23.71
CA SER A 504 2.38 17.68 -22.86
C SER A 504 1.32 16.83 -22.14
N SER A 505 0.86 15.77 -22.79
CA SER A 505 -0.06 14.74 -22.29
C SER A 505 0.56 13.38 -22.61
N PRO A 506 1.29 12.77 -21.66
CA PRO A 506 1.84 11.43 -21.81
C PRO A 506 0.72 10.39 -21.96
N VAL A 507 1.05 9.26 -22.58
CA VAL A 507 0.17 8.09 -22.68
C VAL A 507 0.77 6.97 -21.86
N PHE A 508 -0.02 6.37 -20.99
CA PHE A 508 0.37 5.28 -20.10
C PHE A 508 -0.24 3.96 -20.54
N ILE A 509 0.51 2.89 -20.32
CA ILE A 509 0.12 1.52 -20.66
C ILE A 509 0.40 0.69 -19.43
N GLU A 510 -0.62 0.03 -18.89
CA GLU A 510 -0.43 -0.94 -17.81
C GLU A 510 0.41 -2.12 -18.31
N ARG A 511 1.38 -2.54 -17.48
CA ARG A 511 2.38 -3.57 -17.79
C ARG A 511 2.42 -4.61 -16.68
N SER A 512 1.25 -5.17 -16.35
CA SER A 512 1.08 -6.10 -15.22
C SER A 512 0.71 -7.53 -15.66
N GLN A 513 0.97 -7.91 -16.93
CA GLN A 513 0.69 -9.26 -17.46
C GLN A 513 1.34 -10.37 -16.63
N GLY A 514 0.54 -11.16 -15.92
CA GLY A 514 1.00 -12.28 -15.10
C GLY A 514 1.69 -11.87 -13.80
N TYR A 515 1.70 -10.58 -13.47
CA TYR A 515 2.33 -10.05 -12.25
C TYR A 515 1.40 -10.25 -11.05
N ASN A 516 1.30 -11.49 -10.58
CA ASN A 516 0.32 -11.94 -9.59
C ASN A 516 0.66 -11.46 -8.17
N THR A 517 0.52 -10.15 -7.94
CA THR A 517 0.83 -9.48 -6.66
C THR A 517 -0.40 -8.85 -6.01
N LEU A 518 -1.59 -9.15 -6.52
CA LEU A 518 -2.86 -8.70 -5.95
C LEU A 518 -3.07 -9.19 -4.51
N GLN A 519 -3.52 -8.28 -3.64
CA GLN A 519 -3.65 -8.52 -2.20
C GLN A 519 -5.13 -8.72 -1.82
N PHE A 520 -5.54 -9.98 -1.69
CA PHE A 520 -6.90 -10.34 -1.28
C PHE A 520 -7.08 -10.21 0.23
N TYR A 521 -8.06 -9.43 0.69
CA TYR A 521 -8.51 -9.46 2.09
C TYR A 521 -9.42 -10.66 2.36
N SER A 522 -10.27 -11.03 1.40
CA SER A 522 -11.20 -12.15 1.51
C SER A 522 -11.55 -12.73 0.13
N CYS A 523 -12.02 -13.98 0.12
CA CYS A 523 -12.56 -14.63 -1.07
C CYS A 523 -13.85 -15.39 -0.76
N ALA A 524 -14.75 -15.46 -1.73
CA ALA A 524 -15.94 -16.30 -1.69
C ALA A 524 -16.04 -17.12 -2.97
N ILE A 525 -16.07 -18.44 -2.85
CA ILE A 525 -16.19 -19.36 -3.99
C ILE A 525 -17.64 -19.57 -4.38
N HIS A 526 -17.88 -19.86 -5.65
CA HIS A 526 -19.20 -20.25 -6.12
C HIS A 526 -19.68 -21.52 -5.39
N PRO A 527 -20.92 -21.56 -4.86
CA PRO A 527 -21.38 -22.64 -3.97
C PRO A 527 -21.70 -23.95 -4.68
N LEU A 528 -21.95 -23.91 -5.99
CA LEU A 528 -22.18 -25.12 -6.79
C LEU A 528 -20.85 -25.76 -7.23
N ALA A 529 -20.75 -27.08 -7.06
CA ALA A 529 -19.62 -27.87 -7.54
C ALA A 529 -19.41 -27.73 -9.06
N ASN A 530 -18.14 -27.84 -9.49
CA ASN A 530 -17.65 -27.68 -10.87
C ASN A 530 -17.74 -26.26 -11.45
N PHE A 531 -18.11 -25.26 -10.65
CA PHE A 531 -17.93 -23.86 -11.03
C PHE A 531 -16.56 -23.38 -10.55
N THR A 532 -15.83 -22.68 -11.41
CA THR A 532 -14.51 -22.11 -11.11
C THR A 532 -14.60 -20.64 -10.66
N GLN A 533 -15.81 -20.07 -10.66
CA GLN A 533 -16.01 -18.67 -10.31
C GLN A 533 -15.79 -18.42 -8.82
N TYR A 534 -15.21 -17.26 -8.51
CA TYR A 534 -15.11 -16.76 -7.16
C TYR A 534 -15.13 -15.23 -7.17
N LEU A 535 -15.38 -14.67 -6.00
CA LEU A 535 -15.25 -13.25 -5.70
C LEU A 535 -14.03 -13.08 -4.82
N GLY A 536 -13.33 -11.97 -4.99
CA GLY A 536 -12.28 -11.58 -4.07
C GLY A 536 -12.29 -10.09 -3.84
N GLY A 537 -12.28 -9.69 -2.57
CA GLY A 537 -12.11 -8.30 -2.18
C GLY A 537 -10.62 -8.01 -1.99
N LEU A 538 -10.12 -6.97 -2.65
CA LEU A 538 -8.71 -6.64 -2.71
C LEU A 538 -8.40 -5.26 -2.14
N GLN A 539 -7.16 -5.10 -1.67
CA GLN A 539 -6.58 -3.80 -1.34
C GLN A 539 -6.46 -2.95 -2.61
N ASP A 540 -7.00 -1.73 -2.56
CA ASP A 540 -7.05 -0.68 -3.60
C ASP A 540 -7.63 -1.06 -4.99
N ASN A 541 -7.83 -2.35 -5.25
CA ASN A 541 -8.20 -2.92 -6.56
C ASN A 541 -9.66 -3.39 -6.62
N GLY A 542 -10.50 -2.93 -5.69
CA GLY A 542 -11.93 -3.26 -5.65
C GLY A 542 -12.25 -4.69 -5.25
N THR A 543 -13.47 -5.11 -5.54
CA THR A 543 -13.87 -6.52 -5.52
C THR A 543 -13.93 -7.02 -6.95
N LEU A 544 -13.13 -8.04 -7.26
CA LEU A 544 -13.10 -8.69 -8.57
C LEU A 544 -13.95 -9.95 -8.56
N LYS A 545 -14.56 -10.26 -9.72
CA LYS A 545 -15.25 -11.52 -9.96
C LYS A 545 -14.50 -12.32 -11.01
N TYR A 546 -13.86 -13.41 -10.59
CA TYR A 546 -13.20 -14.32 -11.51
C TYR A 546 -14.22 -15.15 -12.30
N ASN A 547 -14.06 -15.17 -13.63
CA ASN A 547 -14.96 -15.84 -14.57
C ASN A 547 -14.31 -16.95 -15.39
N GLY A 548 -13.11 -17.42 -15.01
CA GLY A 548 -12.38 -18.45 -15.76
C GLY A 548 -11.33 -17.90 -16.74
N THR A 549 -11.11 -16.58 -16.75
CA THR A 549 -10.07 -15.88 -17.50
C THR A 549 -9.19 -15.09 -16.55
N PRO A 550 -7.93 -14.76 -16.92
CA PRO A 550 -7.08 -13.94 -16.09
C PRO A 550 -7.79 -12.67 -15.61
N LEU A 551 -7.64 -12.35 -14.33
CA LEU A 551 -8.27 -11.19 -13.71
C LEU A 551 -7.73 -9.90 -14.33
N ASP A 552 -8.62 -9.00 -14.72
CA ASP A 552 -8.24 -7.65 -15.13
C ASP A 552 -9.19 -6.59 -14.55
N ILE A 553 -8.88 -5.33 -14.85
CA ILE A 553 -9.63 -4.16 -14.39
C ILE A 553 -11.14 -4.21 -14.70
N ASN A 554 -11.56 -4.93 -15.74
CA ASN A 554 -12.95 -5.07 -16.17
C ASN A 554 -13.71 -6.15 -15.38
N ASP A 555 -13.01 -6.98 -14.59
CA ASP A 555 -13.64 -7.93 -13.67
C ASP A 555 -14.09 -7.27 -12.35
N MET A 556 -13.79 -5.98 -12.16
CA MET A 556 -14.21 -5.21 -10.99
C MET A 556 -15.72 -5.01 -10.96
N ILE A 557 -16.34 -5.50 -9.89
CA ILE A 557 -17.79 -5.37 -9.65
C ILE A 557 -18.11 -4.35 -8.56
N ASP A 558 -17.22 -4.11 -7.59
CA ASP A 558 -17.38 -3.09 -6.56
C ASP A 558 -16.04 -2.38 -6.33
N GLY A 559 -16.04 -1.09 -5.99
CA GLY A 559 -14.84 -0.23 -6.03
C GLY A 559 -14.18 0.06 -4.69
N GLY A 560 -13.10 0.85 -4.70
CA GLY A 560 -12.28 1.16 -3.51
C GLY A 560 -11.50 -0.06 -3.01
N ASP A 561 -11.27 -0.18 -1.71
CA ASP A 561 -10.86 -1.45 -1.11
C ASP A 561 -12.05 -2.42 -1.07
N GLY A 562 -11.96 -3.51 -1.84
CA GLY A 562 -12.90 -4.62 -1.73
C GLY A 562 -12.64 -5.39 -0.44
N ALA A 563 -13.62 -5.48 0.44
CA ALA A 563 -13.46 -6.11 1.75
C ALA A 563 -14.01 -7.56 1.75
N PHE A 564 -14.88 -7.90 2.70
CA PHE A 564 -15.50 -9.21 2.79
C PHE A 564 -16.51 -9.44 1.64
N CYS A 565 -16.46 -10.62 1.02
CA CYS A 565 -17.43 -11.04 0.02
C CYS A 565 -18.10 -12.36 0.42
N PHE A 566 -19.33 -12.56 -0.03
CA PHE A 566 -20.16 -13.71 0.33
C PHE A 566 -20.98 -14.19 -0.86
N TRP A 567 -21.19 -15.49 -0.95
CA TRP A 567 -22.06 -16.11 -1.93
C TRP A 567 -23.22 -16.82 -1.23
N ASP A 568 -24.44 -16.64 -1.72
CA ASP A 568 -25.60 -17.35 -1.18
C ASP A 568 -25.63 -18.81 -1.67
N GLU A 569 -25.50 -19.74 -0.73
CA GLU A 569 -25.45 -21.18 -0.99
C GLU A 569 -26.79 -21.75 -1.48
N ASP A 570 -27.91 -21.18 -1.02
CA ASP A 570 -29.27 -21.60 -1.39
C ASP A 570 -29.72 -20.94 -2.71
N SER A 571 -29.15 -19.78 -3.04
CA SER A 571 -29.43 -18.99 -4.24
C SER A 571 -28.14 -18.54 -4.95
N PRO A 572 -27.48 -19.40 -5.75
CA PRO A 572 -26.17 -19.13 -6.36
C PRO A 572 -26.12 -17.93 -7.34
N ASN A 573 -27.25 -17.29 -7.65
CA ASN A 573 -27.28 -16.06 -8.41
C ASN A 573 -27.23 -14.79 -7.53
N VAL A 574 -27.17 -14.95 -6.21
CA VAL A 574 -27.08 -13.89 -5.21
C VAL A 574 -25.72 -13.92 -4.54
N TYR A 575 -25.09 -12.75 -4.45
CA TYR A 575 -23.85 -12.56 -3.73
C TYR A 575 -23.77 -11.16 -3.13
N ILE A 576 -22.91 -11.00 -2.13
CA ILE A 576 -22.72 -9.77 -1.37
C ILE A 576 -21.25 -9.40 -1.45
N THR A 577 -20.97 -8.14 -1.74
CA THR A 577 -19.63 -7.55 -1.66
C THR A 577 -19.65 -6.47 -0.59
N SER A 578 -18.47 -6.10 -0.10
CA SER A 578 -18.35 -4.99 0.83
C SER A 578 -17.14 -4.14 0.52
N VAL A 579 -17.20 -2.91 0.98
CA VAL A 579 -16.11 -1.94 0.97
C VAL A 579 -15.98 -1.35 2.37
N TYR A 580 -15.01 -0.46 2.56
CA TYR A 580 -14.69 0.09 3.86
C TYR A 580 -15.89 0.68 4.63
N TYR A 581 -15.76 0.68 5.97
CA TYR A 581 -16.75 1.21 6.92
C TYR A 581 -18.12 0.51 6.88
N ASN A 582 -18.13 -0.82 6.80
CA ASN A 582 -19.34 -1.65 6.82
C ASN A 582 -20.34 -1.23 5.73
N SER A 583 -19.84 -1.06 4.51
CA SER A 583 -20.65 -0.68 3.35
C SER A 583 -20.81 -1.91 2.47
N TYR A 584 -22.04 -2.37 2.25
CA TYR A 584 -22.32 -3.64 1.57
C TYR A 584 -23.16 -3.41 0.32
N SER A 585 -22.85 -4.16 -0.73
CA SER A 585 -23.59 -4.21 -1.98
C SER A 585 -24.17 -5.61 -2.17
N THR A 586 -25.47 -5.70 -2.50
CA THR A 586 -26.09 -6.97 -2.89
C THR A 586 -26.23 -7.05 -4.40
N TRP A 587 -25.94 -8.23 -4.91
CA TRP A 587 -25.96 -8.55 -6.33
C TRP A 587 -26.94 -9.67 -6.60
N ARG A 588 -27.67 -9.57 -7.71
CA ARG A 588 -28.53 -10.64 -8.21
C ARG A 588 -28.41 -10.71 -9.72
N ASN A 589 -28.12 -11.90 -10.26
CA ASN A 589 -27.93 -12.10 -11.71
C ASN A 589 -26.93 -11.07 -12.29
N ASN A 590 -25.78 -10.86 -11.63
CA ASN A 590 -24.75 -9.88 -12.00
C ASN A 590 -25.18 -8.40 -12.02
N ASN A 591 -26.33 -8.07 -11.44
CA ASN A 591 -26.76 -6.68 -11.30
C ASN A 591 -26.72 -6.27 -9.83
N LYS A 592 -26.16 -5.09 -9.53
CA LYS A 592 -26.23 -4.48 -8.20
C LYS A 592 -27.70 -4.13 -7.93
N VAL A 593 -28.31 -4.80 -6.95
CA VAL A 593 -29.73 -4.65 -6.61
C VAL A 593 -29.95 -3.93 -5.28
N GLY A 594 -28.91 -3.76 -4.48
CA GLY A 594 -28.99 -3.05 -3.22
C GLY A 594 -27.63 -2.57 -2.72
N TYR A 595 -27.71 -1.59 -1.82
CA TYR A 595 -26.59 -1.05 -1.07
C TYR A 595 -27.07 -0.69 0.33
N PHE A 596 -26.35 -1.10 1.37
CA PHE A 596 -26.71 -0.83 2.76
C PHE A 596 -25.47 -0.73 3.65
N GLY A 597 -25.63 -0.11 4.83
CA GLY A 597 -24.52 0.17 5.73
C GLY A 597 -23.85 1.53 5.49
N GLY A 598 -22.58 1.66 5.86
CA GLY A 598 -21.82 2.93 5.89
C GLY A 598 -22.22 3.89 7.03
N GLY A 599 -21.46 4.91 7.42
CA GLY A 599 -20.04 4.92 7.73
C GLY A 599 -19.86 4.64 9.23
N SER A 600 -19.34 3.45 9.51
CA SER A 600 -19.32 2.83 10.83
C SER A 600 -18.42 1.59 10.78
N GLY A 601 -17.90 1.08 11.90
CA GLY A 601 -16.89 0.01 11.84
C GLY A 601 -15.50 0.53 11.47
N THR A 602 -14.56 -0.39 11.23
CA THR A 602 -13.16 -0.11 10.86
C THR A 602 -13.00 0.00 9.34
N PHE A 603 -11.77 0.27 8.88
CA PHE A 603 -11.44 0.31 7.46
C PHE A 603 -11.86 -1.00 6.77
N ILE A 604 -11.25 -2.13 7.11
CA ILE A 604 -11.79 -3.46 6.80
C ILE A 604 -12.54 -3.96 8.04
N SER A 605 -13.82 -4.27 7.89
CA SER A 605 -14.67 -4.77 8.98
C SER A 605 -14.97 -6.25 8.75
N PRO A 606 -14.62 -7.13 9.71
CA PRO A 606 -15.01 -8.54 9.64
C PRO A 606 -16.53 -8.67 9.58
N ALA A 607 -17.00 -9.60 8.75
CA ALA A 607 -18.40 -9.92 8.59
C ALA A 607 -18.57 -11.40 8.25
N ASP A 608 -19.76 -11.93 8.47
CA ASP A 608 -20.13 -13.29 8.09
C ASP A 608 -21.56 -13.32 7.54
N TYR A 609 -21.86 -14.29 6.67
CA TYR A 609 -23.16 -14.43 6.04
C TYR A 609 -23.69 -15.86 6.16
N ASN A 610 -24.89 -15.96 6.74
CA ASN A 610 -25.63 -17.21 6.84
C ASN A 610 -26.72 -17.26 5.77
N SER A 611 -26.49 -18.06 4.73
CA SER A 611 -27.43 -18.29 3.61
C SER A 611 -28.78 -18.84 4.08
N TYR A 612 -28.78 -19.78 5.05
CA TYR A 612 -29.99 -20.43 5.54
C TYR A 612 -30.97 -19.45 6.22
N THR A 613 -30.45 -18.49 6.99
CA THR A 613 -31.26 -17.46 7.65
C THR A 613 -31.29 -16.14 6.90
N ASN A 614 -30.57 -16.01 5.78
CA ASN A 614 -30.35 -14.75 5.06
C ASN A 614 -29.89 -13.62 5.99
N THR A 615 -28.98 -13.93 6.91
CA THR A 615 -28.49 -12.98 7.92
C THR A 615 -27.03 -12.66 7.68
N LEU A 616 -26.74 -11.38 7.50
CA LEU A 616 -25.37 -10.83 7.53
C LEU A 616 -25.08 -10.33 8.94
N TYR A 617 -23.97 -10.76 9.52
CA TYR A 617 -23.53 -10.44 10.87
C TYR A 617 -22.53 -9.30 10.91
#